data_AF-X8CQA4-F1
#
_entry.id   AF-X8CQA4-F1
#
_cell.length_a   1.000
_cell.length_b   1.000
_cell.length_c   1.000
_cell.angle_alpha   90.00
_cell.angle_beta   90.00
_cell.angle_gamma   90.00
#
_symmetry.space_group_name_H-M   'P 1'
#
loop_
_entity.id
_entity.type
_entity.pdbx_description
1 polymer ?
#
loop_
_entity_poly.entity_id
_entity_poly.type
_entity_poly.pdbx_seq_one_letter_code
_entity_poly.pdbx_strand_id
1 'polypeptide(L)'
;MTKAVSQIGGSTQQLQQGAAALAQANDQLGAIAGAQDAAANSLSSVIDQLSARQDPLANNLRGIQDQLRGHQFTPQIRQQLTDAQNAAIAMTSGLRNPGSPLGSALDQVGSKGQELTNKLTQLRDGAQQVATGNAELAGGIAKLDDGARQLKAGSAELATKLADGAKQVPNWTSQQKDAVAETIGGPVQLEASHENAAPNFGTGMAPFFLTLALFFGALVLWMVLRPLQTRPIAAEVLAFRVVLASYLPAAAIALFQAVILYCVVRFALGMHAVHPAAMLGFMVLISGAFVAATQAINALVGPAVGRVLIMALLMLQLVSAGGMYPVETTSRPFQILHRFDPMTYGVNGLRQLILGGIDARLWQAIIVLAAITAVALAISCLSARRDRLWNLSRLIPAIKM
;
A
#
# COMPACT_ATOMS: atom_id res chain seq x y z
N MET A 1 -48.23 95.53 10.83
CA MET A 1 -47.67 94.97 12.08
C MET A 1 -47.48 93.45 12.05
N THR A 2 -48.23 92.68 11.24
CA THR A 2 -48.22 91.21 11.25
C THR A 2 -46.90 90.55 10.77
N LYS A 3 -46.16 91.15 9.82
CA LYS A 3 -44.86 90.62 9.35
C LYS A 3 -43.72 90.79 10.35
N ALA A 4 -43.70 91.89 11.11
CA ALA A 4 -42.68 92.12 12.14
C ALA A 4 -42.85 91.16 13.31
N VAL A 5 -44.09 90.86 13.71
CA VAL A 5 -44.38 89.89 14.78
C VAL A 5 -44.05 88.45 14.36
N SER A 6 -44.25 88.07 13.09
CA SER A 6 -43.84 86.73 12.62
C SER A 6 -42.32 86.59 12.47
N GLN A 7 -41.60 87.65 12.06
CA GLN A 7 -40.14 87.65 12.05
C GLN A 7 -39.57 87.55 13.47
N ILE A 8 -40.11 88.31 14.44
CA ILE A 8 -39.70 88.23 15.84
C ILE A 8 -39.95 86.83 16.43
N GLY A 9 -41.08 86.19 16.10
CA GLY A 9 -41.38 84.81 16.50
C GLY A 9 -40.37 83.79 15.94
N GLY A 10 -40.00 83.92 14.66
CA GLY A 10 -38.99 83.07 14.01
C GLY A 10 -37.57 83.25 14.57
N SER A 11 -37.18 84.50 14.85
CA SER A 11 -35.88 84.81 15.48
C SER A 11 -35.79 84.27 16.91
N THR A 12 -36.91 84.25 17.65
CA THR A 12 -36.97 83.70 19.01
C THR A 12 -36.85 82.18 19.01
N GLN A 13 -37.45 81.49 18.04
CA GLN A 13 -37.26 80.05 17.83
C GLN A 13 -35.83 79.70 17.43
N GLN A 14 -35.21 80.48 16.53
CA GLN A 14 -33.80 80.29 16.16
C GLN A 14 -32.84 80.51 17.34
N LEU A 15 -33.12 81.48 18.21
CA LEU A 15 -32.36 81.71 19.45
C LEU A 15 -32.54 80.57 20.46
N GLN A 16 -33.76 80.05 20.64
CA GLN A 16 -33.99 78.87 21.48
C GLN A 16 -33.27 77.63 20.93
N GLN A 17 -33.27 77.45 19.61
CA GLN A 17 -32.52 76.37 18.95
C GLN A 17 -31.01 76.55 19.10
N GLY A 18 -30.48 77.78 18.98
CA GLY A 18 -29.07 78.08 19.20
C GLY A 18 -28.63 77.87 20.66
N ALA A 19 -29.46 78.27 21.63
CA ALA A 19 -29.22 78.03 23.05
C ALA A 19 -29.28 76.53 23.40
N ALA A 20 -30.23 75.80 22.81
CA ALA A 20 -30.34 74.34 22.96
C ALA A 20 -29.14 73.62 22.32
N ALA A 21 -28.68 74.07 21.14
CA ALA A 21 -27.49 73.53 20.49
C ALA A 21 -26.21 73.78 21.30
N LEU A 22 -26.10 74.95 21.95
CA LEU A 22 -24.99 75.26 22.86
C LEU A 22 -25.05 74.42 24.14
N ALA A 23 -26.24 74.20 24.71
CA ALA A 23 -26.41 73.31 25.86
C ALA A 23 -26.05 71.86 25.50
N GLN A 24 -26.52 71.37 24.35
CA GLN A 24 -26.17 70.04 23.84
C GLN A 24 -24.68 69.91 23.54
N ALA A 25 -24.04 70.95 23.00
CA ALA A 25 -22.60 70.98 22.81
C ALA A 25 -21.84 70.90 24.16
N ASN A 26 -22.33 71.59 25.20
CA ASN A 26 -21.75 71.52 26.54
C ASN A 26 -21.86 70.12 27.17
N ASP A 27 -23.01 69.45 27.02
CA ASP A 27 -23.20 68.08 27.50
C ASP A 27 -22.33 67.06 26.74
N GLN A 28 -22.23 67.21 25.41
CA GLN A 28 -21.35 66.38 24.58
C GLN A 28 -19.88 66.59 24.92
N LEU A 29 -19.45 67.82 25.22
CA LEU A 29 -18.11 68.12 25.70
C LEU A 29 -17.84 67.49 27.08
N GLY A 30 -18.83 67.47 27.98
CA GLY A 30 -18.75 66.76 29.25
C GLY A 30 -18.55 65.26 29.08
N ALA A 31 -19.25 64.65 28.12
CA ALA A 31 -19.08 63.23 27.78
C ALA A 31 -17.69 62.93 27.17
N ILE A 32 -17.17 63.83 26.31
CA ILE A 32 -15.82 63.70 25.73
C ILE A 32 -14.75 63.79 26.82
N ALA A 33 -14.88 64.74 27.75
CA ALA A 33 -13.96 64.85 28.89
C ALA A 33 -13.98 63.58 29.76
N GLY A 34 -15.18 63.04 30.05
CA GLY A 34 -15.31 61.78 30.79
C GLY A 34 -14.73 60.57 30.05
N ALA A 35 -14.88 60.51 28.73
CA ALA A 35 -14.26 59.45 27.91
C ALA A 35 -12.74 59.56 27.87
N GLN A 36 -12.19 60.78 27.82
CA GLN A 36 -10.75 61.04 27.87
C GLN A 36 -10.16 60.66 29.24
N ASP A 37 -10.86 60.97 30.34
CA ASP A 37 -10.47 60.54 31.69
C ASP A 37 -10.53 59.01 31.84
N ALA A 38 -11.56 58.37 31.29
CA ALA A 38 -11.66 56.91 31.28
C ALA A 38 -10.51 56.26 30.49
N ALA A 39 -10.14 56.84 29.34
CA ALA A 39 -8.99 56.39 28.55
C ALA A 39 -7.65 56.61 29.28
N ALA A 40 -7.47 57.75 29.95
CA ALA A 40 -6.27 58.01 30.74
C ALA A 40 -6.15 57.06 31.95
N ASN A 41 -7.27 56.66 32.53
CA ASN A 41 -7.31 55.72 33.66
C ASN A 41 -7.07 54.27 33.21
N SER A 42 -7.59 53.86 32.05
CA SER A 42 -7.29 52.54 31.47
C SER A 42 -5.83 52.43 31.03
N LEU A 43 -5.24 53.52 30.52
CA LEU A 43 -3.79 53.59 30.28
C LEU A 43 -2.98 53.43 31.58
N SER A 44 -3.46 53.96 32.71
CA SER A 44 -2.74 53.82 33.99
C SER A 44 -2.62 52.37 34.43
N SER A 45 -3.69 51.56 34.29
CA SER A 45 -3.64 50.15 34.70
C SER A 45 -2.71 49.33 33.82
N VAL A 46 -2.62 49.66 32.52
CA VAL A 46 -1.66 49.04 31.59
C VAL A 46 -0.23 49.47 31.92
N ILE A 47 0.00 50.75 32.23
CA ILE A 47 1.30 51.26 32.66
C ILE A 47 1.75 50.57 33.95
N ASP A 48 0.87 50.37 34.92
CA ASP A 48 1.20 49.70 36.19
C ASP A 48 1.58 48.22 35.97
N GLN A 49 0.86 47.52 35.08
CA GLN A 49 1.19 46.14 34.71
C GLN A 49 2.55 46.02 34.00
N LEU A 50 2.87 46.96 33.11
CA LEU A 50 4.15 47.01 32.40
C LEU A 50 5.30 47.45 33.32
N SER A 51 5.05 48.38 34.23
CA SER A 51 6.03 48.87 35.21
C SER A 51 6.42 47.76 36.20
N ALA A 52 5.48 46.93 36.62
CA ALA A 52 5.75 45.76 37.47
C ALA A 52 6.67 44.73 36.80
N ARG A 53 6.77 44.74 35.45
CA ARG A 53 7.65 43.89 34.65
C ARG A 53 8.95 44.56 34.19
N GLN A 54 9.21 45.81 34.62
CA GLN A 54 10.38 46.63 34.22
C GLN A 54 10.51 46.85 32.69
N ASP A 55 9.40 46.89 31.96
CA ASP A 55 9.42 47.05 30.50
C ASP A 55 9.67 48.52 30.09
N PRO A 56 10.65 48.81 29.19
CA PRO A 56 10.96 50.17 28.76
C PRO A 56 9.78 50.90 28.07
N LEU A 57 8.79 50.15 27.57
CA LEU A 57 7.58 50.71 26.94
C LEU A 57 6.67 51.46 27.93
N ALA A 58 6.80 51.19 29.24
CA ALA A 58 6.04 51.90 30.27
C ALA A 58 6.31 53.41 30.28
N ASN A 59 7.53 53.84 29.95
CA ASN A 59 7.90 55.25 29.93
C ASN A 59 7.29 56.00 28.74
N ASN A 60 7.19 55.33 27.57
CA ASN A 60 6.54 55.92 26.39
C ASN A 60 5.03 56.06 26.62
N LEU A 61 4.40 55.06 27.24
CA LEU A 61 2.97 55.11 27.59
C LEU A 61 2.67 56.17 28.67
N ARG A 62 3.57 56.39 29.63
CA ARG A 62 3.48 57.53 30.55
C ARG A 62 3.51 58.87 29.82
N GLY A 63 4.40 59.05 28.85
CA GLY A 63 4.44 60.26 28.03
C GLY A 63 3.12 60.51 27.26
N ILE A 64 2.52 59.44 26.74
CA ILE A 64 1.21 59.52 26.06
C ILE A 64 0.08 59.81 27.05
N GLN A 65 0.10 59.21 28.24
CA GLN A 65 -0.85 59.50 29.32
C GLN A 65 -0.74 60.95 29.78
N ASP A 66 0.49 61.48 29.91
CA ASP A 66 0.76 62.86 30.26
C ASP A 66 0.32 63.83 29.16
N GLN A 67 0.46 63.47 27.88
CA GLN A 67 -0.12 64.25 26.78
C GLN A 67 -1.66 64.22 26.81
N LEU A 68 -2.28 63.07 27.07
CA LEU A 68 -3.73 62.93 27.18
C LEU A 68 -4.31 63.73 28.36
N ARG A 69 -3.58 63.78 29.48
CA ARG A 69 -3.93 64.59 30.66
C ARG A 69 -3.53 66.07 30.53
N GLY A 70 -2.50 66.38 29.74
CA GLY A 70 -2.01 67.74 29.50
C GLY A 70 -2.87 68.53 28.52
N HIS A 71 -3.53 67.86 27.58
CA HIS A 71 -4.56 68.44 26.71
C HIS A 71 -5.95 68.42 27.37
N GLN A 72 -6.06 68.92 28.61
CA GLN A 72 -7.36 69.29 29.15
C GLN A 72 -7.96 70.37 28.24
N PHE A 73 -9.15 70.11 27.69
CA PHE A 73 -10.02 71.16 27.16
C PHE A 73 -10.08 72.27 28.20
N THR A 74 -9.46 73.40 27.90
CA THR A 74 -9.06 74.39 28.90
C THR A 74 -10.27 74.86 29.70
N PRO A 75 -10.12 75.18 31.01
CA PRO A 75 -11.11 75.95 31.75
C PRO A 75 -11.59 77.18 30.96
N GLN A 76 -10.72 77.74 30.11
CA GLN A 76 -10.99 78.86 29.21
C GLN A 76 -12.04 78.57 28.12
N ILE A 77 -12.10 77.37 27.53
CA ILE A 77 -13.13 77.03 26.52
C ILE A 77 -14.47 76.82 27.22
N ARG A 78 -14.46 76.16 28.38
CA ARG A 78 -15.66 76.00 29.22
C ARG A 78 -16.18 77.35 29.70
N GLN A 79 -15.27 78.25 30.07
CA GLN A 79 -15.58 79.61 30.47
C GLN A 79 -16.13 80.42 29.29
N GLN A 80 -15.48 80.39 28.12
CA GLN A 80 -15.96 81.07 26.91
C GLN A 80 -17.34 80.57 26.45
N LEU A 81 -17.65 79.28 26.63
CA LEU A 81 -18.96 78.72 26.27
C LEU A 81 -20.03 79.08 27.30
N THR A 82 -19.68 79.08 28.59
CA THR A 82 -20.55 79.54 29.68
C THR A 82 -20.82 81.04 29.53
N ASP A 83 -19.82 81.82 29.16
CA ASP A 83 -19.92 83.24 28.86
C ASP A 83 -20.76 83.48 27.60
N ALA A 84 -20.62 82.65 26.56
CA ALA A 84 -21.46 82.71 25.35
C ALA A 84 -22.93 82.33 25.63
N GLN A 85 -23.16 81.34 26.49
CA GLN A 85 -24.51 80.95 26.94
C GLN A 85 -25.14 82.06 27.78
N ASN A 86 -24.38 82.65 28.72
CA ASN A 86 -24.81 83.80 29.51
C ASN A 86 -25.06 85.04 28.64
N ALA A 87 -24.25 85.27 27.60
CA ALA A 87 -24.45 86.34 26.63
C ALA A 87 -25.70 86.12 25.76
N ALA A 88 -26.01 84.88 25.37
CA ALA A 88 -27.24 84.52 24.66
C ALA A 88 -28.49 84.74 25.54
N ILE A 89 -28.42 84.38 26.82
CA ILE A 89 -29.49 84.62 27.81
C ILE A 89 -29.67 86.13 28.07
N ALA A 90 -28.57 86.89 28.16
CA ALA A 90 -28.59 88.35 28.30
C ALA A 90 -29.17 89.07 27.06
N MET A 91 -28.84 88.59 25.86
CA MET A 91 -29.43 89.10 24.60
C MET A 91 -30.93 88.81 24.51
N THR A 92 -31.39 87.67 25.02
CA THR A 92 -32.84 87.34 25.09
C THR A 92 -33.60 88.36 25.96
N SER A 93 -32.93 88.91 26.98
CA SER A 93 -33.47 89.95 27.86
C SER A 93 -33.43 91.36 27.23
N GLY A 94 -32.61 91.57 26.19
CA GLY A 94 -32.48 92.82 25.43
C GLY A 94 -33.41 92.98 24.22
N LEU A 95 -34.22 91.96 23.90
CA LEU A 95 -35.08 91.89 22.70
C LEU A 95 -36.37 92.74 22.76
N ARG A 96 -36.40 93.83 23.53
CA ARG A 96 -37.53 94.77 23.54
C ARG A 96 -37.39 95.96 22.58
N ASN A 97 -36.36 96.00 21.73
CA ASN A 97 -36.16 97.06 20.73
C ASN A 97 -36.12 96.54 19.28
N PRO A 98 -36.99 97.02 18.36
CA PRO A 98 -36.99 96.60 16.96
C PRO A 98 -36.05 97.44 16.08
N GLY A 99 -35.13 96.80 15.34
CA GLY A 99 -34.59 97.35 14.08
C GLY A 99 -33.07 97.32 13.85
N SER A 100 -32.41 96.15 13.79
CA SER A 100 -30.99 96.07 13.39
C SER A 100 -30.67 94.81 12.56
N PRO A 101 -29.48 94.69 11.89
CA PRO A 101 -29.14 93.66 10.89
C PRO A 101 -28.87 92.27 11.50
N LEU A 102 -29.86 91.78 12.26
CA LEU A 102 -29.85 90.58 13.08
C LEU A 102 -29.98 89.27 12.28
N GLY A 103 -30.62 89.29 11.12
CA GLY A 103 -30.88 88.05 10.34
C GLY A 103 -29.61 87.37 9.82
N SER A 104 -28.68 88.15 9.24
CA SER A 104 -27.42 87.60 8.71
C SER A 104 -26.48 87.14 9.83
N ALA A 105 -26.45 87.84 10.96
CA ALA A 105 -25.70 87.41 12.15
C ALA A 105 -26.27 86.12 12.75
N LEU A 106 -27.59 85.96 12.79
CA LEU A 106 -28.27 84.75 13.26
C LEU A 106 -28.01 83.55 12.33
N ASP A 107 -28.08 83.73 11.01
CA ASP A 107 -27.78 82.68 10.04
C ASP A 107 -26.30 82.26 10.09
N GLN A 108 -25.39 83.22 10.32
CA GLN A 108 -23.96 82.94 10.44
C GLN A 108 -23.60 82.23 11.76
N VAL A 109 -24.31 82.52 12.85
CA VAL A 109 -24.17 81.80 14.13
C VAL A 109 -24.77 80.39 14.04
N GLY A 110 -25.94 80.24 13.41
CA GLY A 110 -26.57 78.92 13.20
C GLY A 110 -25.70 77.99 12.35
N SER A 111 -25.17 78.50 11.22
CA SER A 111 -24.28 77.73 10.33
C SER A 111 -22.95 77.35 11.00
N LYS A 112 -22.31 78.27 11.73
CA LYS A 112 -21.09 77.96 12.50
C LYS A 112 -21.36 77.00 13.66
N GLY A 113 -22.51 77.09 14.31
CA GLY A 113 -22.93 76.14 15.34
C GLY A 113 -23.11 74.74 14.76
N GLN A 114 -23.71 74.63 13.58
CA GLN A 114 -23.88 73.34 12.89
C GLN A 114 -22.55 72.76 12.40
N GLU A 115 -21.63 73.60 11.90
CA GLU A 115 -20.26 73.20 11.56
C GLU A 115 -19.50 72.69 12.79
N LEU A 116 -19.64 73.36 13.94
CA LEU A 116 -19.04 72.95 15.20
C LEU A 116 -19.59 71.59 15.66
N THR A 117 -20.91 71.38 15.60
CA THR A 117 -21.53 70.09 15.93
C THR A 117 -21.01 68.96 15.04
N ASN A 118 -20.84 69.23 13.73
CA ASN A 118 -20.29 68.26 12.80
C ASN A 118 -18.83 67.91 13.14
N LYS A 119 -18.00 68.93 13.44
CA LYS A 119 -16.60 68.74 13.88
C LYS A 119 -16.49 68.00 15.21
N LEU A 120 -17.38 68.26 16.16
CA LEU A 120 -17.45 67.56 17.45
C LEU A 120 -17.88 66.10 17.26
N THR A 121 -18.83 65.84 16.36
CA THR A 121 -19.23 64.46 16.00
C THR A 121 -18.05 63.71 15.39
N GLN A 122 -17.35 64.33 14.43
CA GLN A 122 -16.15 63.75 13.82
C GLN A 122 -15.04 63.48 14.84
N LEU A 123 -14.83 64.39 15.79
CA LEU A 123 -13.85 64.22 16.86
C LEU A 123 -14.23 63.07 17.80
N ARG A 124 -15.51 62.97 18.20
CA ARG A 124 -16.03 61.88 19.03
C ARG A 124 -15.84 60.54 18.34
N ASP A 125 -16.18 60.45 17.06
CA ASP A 125 -16.04 59.24 16.27
C ASP A 125 -14.55 58.85 16.15
N GLY A 126 -13.66 59.83 15.94
CA GLY A 126 -12.20 59.62 15.98
C GLY A 126 -11.68 59.15 17.34
N ALA A 127 -12.17 59.73 18.44
CA ALA A 127 -11.81 59.30 19.80
C ALA A 127 -12.30 57.87 20.09
N GLN A 128 -13.49 57.51 19.62
CA GLN A 128 -14.01 56.15 19.73
C GLN A 128 -13.24 55.15 18.87
N GLN A 129 -12.77 55.56 17.69
CA GLN A 129 -11.88 54.75 16.85
C GLN A 129 -10.53 54.51 17.53
N VAL A 130 -9.93 55.52 18.17
CA VAL A 130 -8.70 55.39 18.96
C VAL A 130 -8.91 54.46 20.16
N ALA A 131 -10.04 54.58 20.87
CA ALA A 131 -10.36 53.70 21.99
C ALA A 131 -10.48 52.23 21.54
N THR A 132 -11.14 51.99 20.41
CA THR A 132 -11.25 50.65 19.79
C THR A 132 -9.86 50.13 19.40
N GLY A 133 -9.05 50.93 18.72
CA GLY A 133 -7.69 50.56 18.31
C GLY A 133 -6.77 50.24 19.50
N ASN A 134 -6.90 50.97 20.61
CA ASN A 134 -6.16 50.68 21.84
C ASN A 134 -6.60 49.36 22.49
N ALA A 135 -7.90 49.05 22.46
CA ALA A 135 -8.41 47.77 22.96
C ALA A 135 -7.92 46.59 22.11
N GLU A 136 -7.89 46.75 20.78
CA GLU A 136 -7.33 45.76 19.86
C GLU A 136 -5.82 45.56 20.08
N LEU A 137 -5.07 46.65 20.27
CA LEU A 137 -3.64 46.60 20.58
C LEU A 137 -3.37 45.86 21.91
N ALA A 138 -4.14 46.15 22.96
CA ALA A 138 -4.02 45.45 24.23
C ALA A 138 -4.30 43.94 24.07
N GLY A 139 -5.32 43.57 23.27
CA GLY A 139 -5.60 42.18 22.92
C GLY A 139 -4.46 41.53 22.11
N GLY A 140 -3.83 42.27 21.20
CA GLY A 140 -2.67 41.82 20.43
C GLY A 140 -1.44 41.57 21.31
N ILE A 141 -1.16 42.46 22.26
CA ILE A 141 -0.05 42.31 23.23
C ILE A 141 -0.29 41.09 24.12
N ALA A 142 -1.51 40.85 24.58
CA ALA A 142 -1.85 39.67 25.37
C ALA A 142 -1.62 38.37 24.58
N LYS A 143 -2.01 38.31 23.31
CA LYS A 143 -1.74 37.16 22.42
C LYS A 143 -0.25 36.95 22.19
N LEU A 144 0.53 38.03 22.05
CA LEU A 144 1.98 37.95 21.89
C LEU A 144 2.66 37.42 23.17
N ASP A 145 2.25 37.86 24.35
CA ASP A 145 2.74 37.35 25.64
C ASP A 145 2.45 35.84 25.77
N ASP A 146 1.25 35.41 25.40
CA ASP A 146 0.86 34.00 25.45
C ASP A 146 1.66 33.15 24.45
N GLY A 147 1.82 33.64 23.22
CA GLY A 147 2.65 32.99 22.19
C GLY A 147 4.12 32.89 22.59
N ALA A 148 4.69 33.93 23.23
CA ALA A 148 6.05 33.91 23.74
C ALA A 148 6.24 32.87 24.87
N ARG A 149 5.24 32.72 25.76
CA ARG A 149 5.25 31.69 26.80
C ARG A 149 5.17 30.29 26.22
N GLN A 150 4.29 30.07 25.23
CA GLN A 150 4.17 28.79 24.52
C GLN A 150 5.48 28.42 23.81
N LEU A 151 6.12 29.37 23.12
CA LEU A 151 7.40 29.16 22.46
C LEU A 151 8.51 28.78 23.46
N LYS A 152 8.57 29.48 24.60
CA LYS A 152 9.53 29.16 25.67
C LYS A 152 9.30 27.75 26.22
N ALA A 153 8.05 27.38 26.49
CA ALA A 153 7.70 26.05 26.99
C ALA A 153 8.04 24.95 25.96
N GLY A 154 7.64 25.13 24.69
CA GLY A 154 7.94 24.16 23.63
C GLY A 154 9.43 24.01 23.34
N SER A 155 10.20 25.10 23.43
CA SER A 155 11.67 25.06 23.28
C SER A 155 12.33 24.28 24.42
N ALA A 156 11.85 24.47 25.66
CA ALA A 156 12.34 23.73 26.82
C ALA A 156 11.98 22.23 26.73
N GLU A 157 10.78 21.91 26.26
CA GLU A 157 10.36 20.52 26.01
C GLU A 157 11.23 19.87 24.92
N LEU A 158 11.45 20.55 23.79
CA LEU A 158 12.31 20.05 22.72
C LEU A 158 13.73 19.77 23.21
N ALA A 159 14.32 20.71 23.96
CA ALA A 159 15.65 20.53 24.53
C ALA A 159 15.71 19.30 25.46
N THR A 160 14.68 19.12 26.29
CA THR A 160 14.58 17.98 27.21
C THR A 160 14.46 16.66 26.43
N LYS A 161 13.55 16.59 25.45
CA LYS A 161 13.33 15.39 24.63
C LYS A 161 14.55 15.03 23.79
N LEU A 162 15.28 16.02 23.27
CA LEU A 162 16.51 15.79 22.52
C LEU A 162 17.63 15.27 23.44
N ALA A 163 17.75 15.81 24.65
CA ALA A 163 18.71 15.32 25.65
C ALA A 163 18.38 13.89 26.11
N ASP A 164 17.10 13.57 26.32
CA ASP A 164 16.67 12.23 26.69
C ASP A 164 16.82 11.24 25.54
N GLY A 165 16.51 11.65 24.31
CA GLY A 165 16.78 10.86 23.10
C GLY A 165 18.27 10.57 22.93
N ALA A 166 19.14 11.56 23.17
CA ALA A 166 20.59 11.37 23.12
C ALA A 166 21.10 10.35 24.17
N LYS A 167 20.49 10.28 25.36
CA LYS A 167 20.81 9.27 26.38
C LYS A 167 20.33 7.86 25.99
N GLN A 168 19.27 7.75 25.19
CA GLN A 168 18.74 6.47 24.72
C GLN A 168 19.53 5.88 23.56
N VAL A 169 20.32 6.71 22.85
CA VAL A 169 21.28 6.21 21.86
C VAL A 169 22.36 5.44 22.62
N PRO A 170 22.47 4.11 22.46
CA PRO A 170 23.50 3.36 23.13
C PRO A 170 24.86 3.84 22.62
N ASN A 171 25.88 3.91 23.47
CA ASN A 171 27.21 4.30 23.03
C ASN A 171 27.96 3.06 22.53
N TRP A 172 27.67 2.67 21.28
CA TRP A 172 28.28 1.50 20.65
C TRP A 172 29.78 1.78 20.38
N THR A 173 30.63 0.85 20.81
CA THR A 173 32.03 0.82 20.37
C THR A 173 32.11 0.58 18.85
N SER A 174 33.22 0.93 18.21
CA SER A 174 33.41 0.73 16.76
C SER A 174 33.16 -0.74 16.36
N GLN A 175 33.67 -1.70 17.13
CA GLN A 175 33.42 -3.13 16.92
C GLN A 175 31.94 -3.51 16.98
N GLN A 176 31.15 -2.93 17.89
CA GLN A 176 29.72 -3.24 17.98
C GLN A 176 28.92 -2.63 16.82
N LYS A 177 29.34 -1.46 16.31
CA LYS A 177 28.74 -0.87 15.11
C LYS A 177 28.99 -1.74 13.88
N ASP A 178 30.22 -2.22 13.72
CA ASP A 178 30.60 -3.11 12.61
C ASP A 178 29.81 -4.43 12.69
N ALA A 179 29.68 -5.03 13.88
CA ALA A 179 28.92 -6.26 14.07
C ALA A 179 27.42 -6.12 13.73
N VAL A 180 26.79 -4.99 14.07
CA VAL A 180 25.39 -4.73 13.70
C VAL A 180 25.25 -4.44 12.21
N ALA A 181 26.18 -3.69 11.62
CA ALA A 181 26.20 -3.47 10.18
C ALA A 181 26.37 -4.80 9.42
N GLU A 182 27.17 -5.73 9.92
CA GLU A 182 27.33 -7.06 9.38
C GLU A 182 26.10 -7.95 9.60
N THR A 183 25.38 -7.81 10.71
CA THR A 183 24.13 -8.57 10.95
C THR A 183 22.97 -8.07 10.08
N ILE A 184 22.87 -6.74 9.85
CA ILE A 184 21.81 -6.12 9.03
C ILE A 184 22.14 -6.23 7.53
N GLY A 185 23.42 -6.03 7.18
CA GLY A 185 23.91 -6.00 5.80
C GLY A 185 24.44 -7.34 5.32
N GLY A 186 24.65 -8.31 6.21
CA GLY A 186 25.07 -9.65 5.88
C GLY A 186 24.04 -10.26 4.92
N PRO A 187 24.41 -10.57 3.67
CA PRO A 187 23.54 -11.35 2.82
C PRO A 187 23.25 -12.64 3.58
N VAL A 188 21.98 -13.06 3.61
CA VAL A 188 21.61 -14.37 4.15
C VAL A 188 22.47 -15.40 3.42
N GLN A 189 23.56 -15.85 4.07
CA GLN A 189 24.43 -16.86 3.50
C GLN A 189 23.61 -18.13 3.53
N LEU A 190 23.04 -18.46 2.36
CA LEU A 190 22.34 -19.71 2.16
C LEU A 190 23.40 -20.81 2.19
N GLU A 191 23.66 -21.39 3.36
CA GLU A 191 24.42 -22.64 3.47
C GLU A 191 23.55 -23.76 2.88
N ALA A 192 23.61 -23.89 1.56
CA ALA A 192 22.96 -24.97 0.83
C ALA A 192 23.95 -26.15 0.74
N SER A 193 23.81 -27.12 1.65
CA SER A 193 24.49 -28.41 1.52
C SER A 193 23.67 -29.32 0.61
N HIS A 194 24.23 -29.72 -0.52
CA HIS A 194 23.63 -30.71 -1.41
C HIS A 194 24.33 -32.06 -1.24
N GLU A 195 23.62 -33.08 -0.73
CA GLU A 195 24.20 -34.42 -0.60
C GLU A 195 24.52 -35.06 -1.96
N ASN A 196 23.68 -34.82 -2.98
CA ASN A 196 23.83 -35.36 -4.32
C ASN A 196 23.44 -34.29 -5.36
N ALA A 197 24.36 -33.37 -5.65
CA ALA A 197 24.10 -32.23 -6.54
C ALA A 197 24.13 -32.65 -8.03
N ALA A 198 23.12 -32.22 -8.79
CA ALA A 198 23.18 -32.30 -10.25
C ALA A 198 24.11 -31.22 -10.80
N PRO A 199 25.10 -31.54 -11.65
CA PRO A 199 26.04 -30.55 -12.19
C PRO A 199 25.38 -29.48 -13.06
N ASN A 200 24.26 -29.82 -13.69
CA ASN A 200 23.48 -28.92 -14.53
C ASN A 200 22.02 -29.36 -14.59
N PHE A 201 21.16 -28.47 -15.09
CA PHE A 201 19.73 -28.70 -15.23
C PHE A 201 19.40 -29.93 -16.10
N GLY A 202 20.16 -30.15 -17.17
CA GLY A 202 19.99 -31.30 -18.06
C GLY A 202 20.19 -32.65 -17.34
N THR A 203 21.21 -32.75 -16.50
CA THR A 203 21.50 -33.96 -15.69
C THR A 203 20.43 -34.18 -14.63
N GLY A 204 19.91 -33.09 -14.02
CA GLY A 204 18.81 -33.16 -13.06
C GLY A 204 17.51 -33.68 -13.67
N MET A 205 17.21 -33.33 -14.93
CA MET A 205 16.01 -33.77 -15.63
C MET A 205 16.18 -35.06 -16.46
N ALA A 206 17.40 -35.54 -16.66
CA ALA A 206 17.68 -36.74 -17.45
C ALA A 206 16.84 -37.97 -17.04
N PRO A 207 16.64 -38.30 -15.74
CA PRO A 207 15.79 -39.42 -15.35
C PRO A 207 14.37 -39.39 -15.96
N PHE A 208 13.78 -38.20 -16.05
CA PHE A 208 12.45 -37.98 -16.61
C PHE A 208 12.41 -38.18 -18.13
N PHE A 209 13.31 -37.54 -18.87
CA PHE A 209 13.31 -37.68 -20.33
C PHE A 209 13.75 -39.08 -20.80
N LEU A 210 14.65 -39.73 -20.08
CA LEU A 210 15.07 -41.10 -20.37
C LEU A 210 13.92 -42.09 -20.21
N THR A 211 13.19 -42.03 -19.08
CA THR A 211 11.99 -42.86 -18.89
C THR A 211 10.92 -42.57 -19.93
N LEU A 212 10.66 -41.29 -20.23
CA LEU A 212 9.68 -40.87 -21.22
C LEU A 212 10.01 -41.44 -22.61
N ALA A 213 11.28 -41.32 -23.04
CA ALA A 213 11.74 -41.83 -24.32
C ALA A 213 11.62 -43.37 -24.40
N LEU A 214 11.91 -44.08 -23.32
CA LEU A 214 11.76 -45.54 -23.24
C LEU A 214 10.29 -45.96 -23.36
N PHE A 215 9.37 -45.26 -22.67
CA PHE A 215 7.93 -45.55 -22.76
C PHE A 215 7.39 -45.26 -24.16
N PHE A 216 7.76 -44.10 -24.72
CA PHE A 216 7.34 -43.72 -26.06
C PHE A 216 7.83 -44.73 -27.12
N GLY A 217 9.07 -45.20 -26.98
CA GLY A 217 9.59 -46.27 -27.84
C GLY A 217 8.80 -47.57 -27.75
N ALA A 218 8.42 -48.00 -26.53
CA ALA A 218 7.55 -49.16 -26.35
C ALA A 218 6.17 -49.00 -27.02
N LEU A 219 5.60 -47.79 -26.97
CA LEU A 219 4.36 -47.46 -27.67
C LEU A 219 4.53 -47.62 -29.19
N VAL A 220 5.52 -46.95 -29.78
CA VAL A 220 5.78 -46.97 -31.22
C VAL A 220 6.08 -48.39 -31.70
N LEU A 221 6.79 -49.17 -30.89
CA LEU A 221 7.14 -50.56 -31.21
C LEU A 221 5.90 -51.42 -31.46
N TRP A 222 4.84 -51.28 -30.66
CA TRP A 222 3.56 -51.99 -30.86
C TRP A 222 2.64 -51.35 -31.91
N MET A 223 3.01 -50.17 -32.44
CA MET A 223 2.36 -49.62 -33.62
C MET A 223 2.89 -50.30 -34.89
N VAL A 224 4.17 -50.71 -34.90
CA VAL A 224 4.83 -51.41 -36.01
C VAL A 224 4.66 -52.93 -35.91
N LEU A 225 4.87 -53.50 -34.73
CA LEU A 225 4.76 -54.93 -34.46
C LEU A 225 3.35 -55.32 -34.02
N ARG A 226 2.99 -56.59 -34.20
CA ARG A 226 1.73 -57.13 -33.69
C ARG A 226 1.90 -57.59 -32.22
N PRO A 227 1.10 -57.07 -31.27
CA PRO A 227 1.16 -57.41 -29.83
C PRO A 227 1.06 -58.91 -29.53
N LEU A 228 0.21 -59.60 -30.28
CA LEU A 228 0.04 -61.04 -30.23
C LEU A 228 0.02 -61.60 -31.65
N GLN A 229 0.81 -62.63 -31.90
CA GLN A 229 0.84 -63.32 -33.19
C GLN A 229 -0.40 -64.21 -33.35
N THR A 230 -1.12 -64.08 -34.46
CA THR A 230 -2.36 -64.83 -34.73
C THR A 230 -2.11 -66.30 -35.07
N ARG A 231 -0.97 -66.62 -35.73
CA ARG A 231 -0.66 -67.99 -36.18
C ARG A 231 -0.42 -68.97 -35.02
N PRO A 232 0.38 -68.66 -33.98
CA PRO A 232 0.60 -69.58 -32.86
C PRO A 232 -0.63 -69.76 -31.96
N ILE A 233 -1.55 -68.77 -31.92
CA ILE A 233 -2.83 -68.87 -31.20
C ILE A 233 -3.74 -69.89 -31.90
N ALA A 234 -3.80 -69.85 -33.23
CA ALA A 234 -4.57 -70.81 -34.03
C ALA A 234 -3.98 -72.23 -33.99
N ALA A 235 -2.67 -72.37 -33.72
CA ALA A 235 -1.98 -73.66 -33.59
C ALA A 235 -2.00 -74.23 -32.16
N GLU A 236 -2.81 -73.68 -31.25
CA GLU A 236 -2.99 -74.11 -29.84
C GLU A 236 -1.72 -74.17 -28.95
N VAL A 237 -0.58 -73.66 -29.43
CA VAL A 237 0.70 -73.65 -28.69
C VAL A 237 0.57 -72.92 -27.36
N LEU A 238 1.03 -73.50 -26.25
CA LEU A 238 1.04 -72.92 -24.87
C LEU A 238 1.04 -71.38 -24.84
N ALA A 239 0.04 -70.77 -24.18
CA ALA A 239 -0.18 -69.32 -24.18
C ALA A 239 1.06 -68.51 -23.75
N PHE A 240 1.82 -69.03 -22.78
CA PHE A 240 3.08 -68.43 -22.34
C PHE A 240 4.12 -68.35 -23.48
N ARG A 241 4.23 -69.41 -24.29
CA ARG A 241 5.16 -69.45 -25.42
C ARG A 241 4.74 -68.49 -26.54
N VAL A 242 3.45 -68.30 -26.76
CA VAL A 242 2.91 -67.31 -27.73
C VAL A 242 3.24 -65.88 -27.33
N VAL A 243 3.01 -65.55 -26.06
CA VAL A 243 3.31 -64.23 -25.51
C VAL A 243 4.80 -63.98 -25.55
N LEU A 244 5.62 -64.94 -25.12
CA LEU A 244 7.07 -64.81 -25.10
C LEU A 244 7.65 -64.70 -26.53
N ALA A 245 7.11 -65.45 -27.50
CA ALA A 245 7.51 -65.34 -28.90
C ALA A 245 7.17 -63.97 -29.52
N SER A 246 6.15 -63.29 -29.00
CA SER A 246 5.79 -61.92 -29.44
C SER A 246 6.58 -60.86 -28.66
N TYR A 247 6.88 -61.11 -27.38
CA TYR A 247 7.62 -60.21 -26.48
C TYR A 247 9.12 -60.17 -26.79
N LEU A 248 9.78 -61.31 -26.99
CA LEU A 248 11.25 -61.37 -27.14
C LEU A 248 11.79 -60.54 -28.32
N PRO A 249 11.19 -60.57 -29.53
CA PRO A 249 11.64 -59.71 -30.63
C PRO A 249 11.48 -58.22 -30.31
N ALA A 250 10.38 -57.86 -29.65
CA ALA A 250 10.13 -56.49 -29.21
C ALA A 250 11.14 -56.07 -28.12
N ALA A 251 11.37 -56.91 -27.11
CA ALA A 251 12.33 -56.68 -26.04
C ALA A 251 13.77 -56.54 -26.57
N ALA A 252 14.15 -57.29 -27.60
CA ALA A 252 15.45 -57.13 -28.25
C ALA A 252 15.61 -55.73 -28.89
N ILE A 253 14.59 -55.26 -29.62
CA ILE A 253 14.59 -53.90 -30.19
C ILE A 253 14.60 -52.84 -29.08
N ALA A 254 13.83 -53.05 -28.01
CA ALA A 254 13.77 -52.15 -26.86
C ALA A 254 15.12 -52.07 -26.12
N LEU A 255 15.85 -53.18 -26.03
CA LEU A 255 17.21 -53.23 -25.51
C LEU A 255 18.14 -52.36 -26.38
N PHE A 256 18.09 -52.51 -27.70
CA PHE A 256 18.89 -51.66 -28.59
C PHE A 256 18.55 -50.18 -28.43
N GLN A 257 17.27 -49.84 -28.32
CA GLN A 257 16.84 -48.47 -28.05
C GLN A 257 17.42 -47.93 -26.73
N ALA A 258 17.39 -48.73 -25.65
CA ALA A 258 17.95 -48.33 -24.37
C ALA A 258 19.47 -48.09 -24.45
N VAL A 259 20.20 -48.97 -25.17
CA VAL A 259 21.63 -48.82 -25.42
C VAL A 259 21.92 -47.56 -26.26
N ILE A 260 21.14 -47.31 -27.32
CA ILE A 260 21.29 -46.11 -28.16
C ILE A 260 21.07 -44.85 -27.32
N LEU A 261 19.98 -44.80 -26.53
CA LEU A 261 19.70 -43.67 -25.64
C LEU A 261 20.84 -43.47 -24.62
N TYR A 262 21.34 -44.54 -24.01
CA TYR A 262 22.47 -44.47 -23.10
C TYR A 262 23.72 -43.90 -23.79
N CYS A 263 24.07 -44.38 -24.99
CA CYS A 263 25.21 -43.88 -25.75
C CYS A 263 25.06 -42.41 -26.14
N VAL A 264 23.88 -41.98 -26.59
CA VAL A 264 23.61 -40.57 -26.93
C VAL A 264 23.78 -39.69 -25.69
N VAL A 265 23.19 -40.07 -24.57
CA VAL A 265 23.27 -39.26 -23.35
C VAL A 265 24.70 -39.26 -22.78
N ARG A 266 25.42 -40.39 -22.84
CA ARG A 266 26.78 -40.52 -22.33
C ARG A 266 27.81 -39.78 -23.20
N PHE A 267 27.77 -39.98 -24.52
CA PHE A 267 28.81 -39.53 -25.44
C PHE A 267 28.44 -38.26 -26.22
N ALA A 268 27.20 -38.11 -26.67
CA ALA A 268 26.79 -36.93 -27.44
C ALA A 268 26.43 -35.75 -26.53
N LEU A 269 25.78 -36.01 -25.39
CA LEU A 269 25.42 -34.98 -24.41
C LEU A 269 26.45 -34.83 -23.27
N GLY A 270 27.46 -35.71 -23.21
CA GLY A 270 28.52 -35.64 -22.21
C GLY A 270 28.04 -35.83 -20.77
N MET A 271 26.95 -36.54 -20.52
CA MET A 271 26.43 -36.73 -19.16
C MET A 271 27.24 -37.80 -18.42
N HIS A 272 27.68 -37.46 -17.20
CA HIS A 272 28.37 -38.38 -16.30
C HIS A 272 27.45 -38.85 -15.18
N ALA A 273 26.97 -40.10 -15.30
CA ALA A 273 26.26 -40.77 -14.22
C ALA A 273 27.24 -41.33 -13.19
N VAL A 274 26.88 -41.29 -11.90
CA VAL A 274 27.67 -41.89 -10.81
C VAL A 274 27.80 -43.41 -10.99
N HIS A 275 26.74 -44.07 -11.46
CA HIS A 275 26.72 -45.52 -11.67
C HIS A 275 26.35 -45.90 -13.11
N PRO A 276 27.29 -45.78 -14.07
CA PRO A 276 27.00 -45.91 -15.52
C PRO A 276 26.52 -47.30 -15.94
N ALA A 277 27.13 -48.37 -15.43
CA ALA A 277 26.75 -49.74 -15.77
C ALA A 277 25.37 -50.11 -15.19
N ALA A 278 25.11 -49.72 -13.94
CA ALA A 278 23.83 -49.93 -13.29
C ALA A 278 22.71 -49.12 -13.96
N MET A 279 22.99 -47.89 -14.38
CA MET A 279 22.08 -47.06 -15.16
C MET A 279 21.65 -47.77 -16.46
N LEU A 280 22.58 -48.31 -17.24
CA LEU A 280 22.25 -49.03 -18.47
C LEU A 280 21.38 -50.26 -18.18
N GLY A 281 21.76 -51.07 -17.18
CA GLY A 281 20.96 -52.24 -16.78
C GLY A 281 19.54 -51.86 -16.35
N PHE A 282 19.41 -50.75 -15.61
CA PHE A 282 18.11 -50.23 -15.17
C PHE A 282 17.28 -49.66 -16.33
N MET A 283 17.90 -48.99 -17.31
CA MET A 283 17.22 -48.55 -18.54
C MET A 283 16.67 -49.74 -19.35
N VAL A 284 17.42 -50.85 -19.43
CA VAL A 284 16.95 -52.08 -20.07
C VAL A 284 15.76 -52.66 -19.31
N LEU A 285 15.80 -52.68 -17.98
CA LEU A 285 14.68 -53.13 -17.14
C LEU A 285 13.42 -52.27 -17.36
N ILE A 286 13.56 -50.93 -17.34
CA ILE A 286 12.47 -49.99 -17.62
C ILE A 286 11.87 -50.25 -18.99
N SER A 287 12.72 -50.36 -20.02
CA SER A 287 12.29 -50.61 -21.39
C SER A 287 11.51 -51.92 -21.51
N GLY A 288 12.05 -53.01 -20.94
CA GLY A 288 11.39 -54.32 -20.93
C GLY A 288 10.05 -54.30 -20.19
N ALA A 289 9.96 -53.58 -19.07
CA ALA A 289 8.72 -53.42 -18.31
C ALA A 289 7.66 -52.65 -19.10
N PHE A 290 8.03 -51.55 -19.77
CA PHE A 290 7.12 -50.78 -20.59
C PHE A 290 6.65 -51.54 -21.83
N VAL A 291 7.54 -52.30 -22.49
CA VAL A 291 7.14 -53.19 -23.59
C VAL A 291 6.14 -54.22 -23.12
N ALA A 292 6.36 -54.84 -21.96
CA ALA A 292 5.43 -55.83 -21.40
C ALA A 292 4.08 -55.19 -21.02
N ALA A 293 4.10 -54.05 -20.33
CA ALA A 293 2.89 -53.34 -19.90
C ALA A 293 2.03 -52.90 -21.09
N THR A 294 2.66 -52.31 -22.11
CA THR A 294 1.96 -51.90 -23.34
C THR A 294 1.46 -53.10 -24.15
N GLN A 295 2.18 -54.22 -24.16
CA GLN A 295 1.70 -55.48 -24.74
C GLN A 295 0.43 -55.96 -24.03
N ALA A 296 0.42 -55.95 -22.69
CA ALA A 296 -0.71 -56.41 -21.89
C ALA A 296 -1.98 -55.61 -22.16
N ILE A 297 -1.86 -54.28 -22.23
CA ILE A 297 -2.99 -53.39 -22.57
C ILE A 297 -3.51 -53.71 -23.97
N ASN A 298 -2.62 -53.77 -24.96
CA ASN A 298 -3.00 -54.08 -26.34
C ASN A 298 -3.59 -55.50 -26.49
N ALA A 299 -3.14 -56.47 -25.69
CA ALA A 299 -3.68 -57.82 -25.67
C ALA A 299 -5.09 -57.87 -25.04
N LEU A 300 -5.35 -57.04 -24.01
CA LEU A 300 -6.61 -57.06 -23.28
C LEU A 300 -7.76 -56.41 -24.06
N VAL A 301 -7.52 -55.24 -24.65
CA VAL A 301 -8.55 -54.43 -25.32
C VAL A 301 -8.44 -54.42 -26.86
N GLY A 302 -7.40 -55.05 -27.39
CA GLY A 302 -7.08 -55.05 -28.82
C GLY A 302 -6.23 -53.85 -29.26
N PRO A 303 -5.52 -53.93 -30.40
CA PRO A 303 -4.52 -52.93 -30.80
C PRO A 303 -5.08 -51.54 -31.10
N ALA A 304 -6.32 -51.43 -31.59
CA ALA A 304 -6.91 -50.13 -31.94
C ALA A 304 -7.24 -49.29 -30.69
N VAL A 305 -7.99 -49.88 -29.75
CA VAL A 305 -8.36 -49.23 -28.48
C VAL A 305 -7.14 -49.11 -27.56
N GLY A 306 -6.28 -50.13 -27.54
CA GLY A 306 -5.07 -50.16 -26.72
C GLY A 306 -4.14 -48.99 -27.00
N ARG A 307 -3.96 -48.60 -28.28
CA ARG A 307 -3.15 -47.40 -28.64
C ARG A 307 -3.66 -46.13 -27.98
N VAL A 308 -4.98 -45.90 -28.01
CA VAL A 308 -5.59 -44.71 -27.39
C VAL A 308 -5.41 -44.75 -25.87
N LEU A 309 -5.61 -45.91 -25.24
CA LEU A 309 -5.40 -46.07 -23.80
C LEU A 309 -3.94 -45.87 -23.40
N ILE A 310 -2.98 -46.36 -24.17
CA ILE A 310 -1.55 -46.19 -23.90
C ILE A 310 -1.14 -44.72 -24.07
N MET A 311 -1.70 -44.01 -25.07
CA MET A 311 -1.50 -42.56 -25.23
C MET A 311 -2.09 -41.77 -24.05
N ALA A 312 -3.30 -42.11 -23.61
CA ALA A 312 -3.90 -41.50 -22.43
C ALA A 312 -3.07 -41.80 -21.17
N LEU A 313 -2.58 -43.03 -21.02
CA LEU A 313 -1.69 -43.42 -19.94
C LEU A 313 -0.37 -42.63 -20.01
N LEU A 314 0.24 -42.44 -21.18
CA LEU A 314 1.44 -41.61 -21.34
C LEU A 314 1.24 -40.19 -20.81
N MET A 315 0.13 -39.55 -21.19
CA MET A 315 -0.21 -38.20 -20.70
C MET A 315 -0.38 -38.18 -19.18
N LEU A 316 -0.98 -39.23 -18.62
CA LEU A 316 -1.21 -39.38 -17.19
C LEU A 316 0.10 -39.59 -16.41
N GLN A 317 1.01 -40.41 -16.94
CA GLN A 317 2.33 -40.67 -16.38
C GLN A 317 3.20 -39.40 -16.43
N LEU A 318 3.13 -38.65 -17.52
CA LEU A 318 3.90 -37.40 -17.68
C LEU A 318 3.67 -36.41 -16.53
N VAL A 319 2.43 -36.29 -16.06
CA VAL A 319 2.04 -35.38 -14.97
C VAL A 319 2.32 -35.98 -13.59
N SER A 320 2.16 -37.30 -13.44
CA SER A 320 2.28 -37.98 -12.14
C SER A 320 3.69 -38.46 -11.79
N ALA A 321 4.63 -38.56 -12.75
CA ALA A 321 5.94 -39.17 -12.54
C ALA A 321 6.92 -38.40 -11.62
N GLY A 322 6.61 -37.16 -11.24
CA GLY A 322 7.47 -36.35 -10.35
C GLY A 322 8.85 -36.00 -10.93
N GLY A 323 8.92 -35.91 -12.27
CA GLY A 323 10.17 -35.67 -13.00
C GLY A 323 10.63 -34.22 -13.00
N MET A 324 9.72 -33.28 -13.23
CA MET A 324 10.01 -31.84 -13.35
C MET A 324 9.87 -31.10 -12.01
N TYR A 325 8.90 -31.51 -11.20
CA TYR A 325 8.61 -30.93 -9.90
C TYR A 325 8.39 -32.05 -8.87
N PRO A 326 8.67 -31.80 -7.58
CA PRO A 326 8.31 -32.71 -6.51
C PRO A 326 6.81 -33.05 -6.56
N VAL A 327 6.44 -34.29 -6.26
CA VAL A 327 5.04 -34.71 -6.36
C VAL A 327 4.15 -34.05 -5.32
N GLU A 328 4.74 -33.63 -4.21
CA GLU A 328 4.11 -32.92 -3.11
C GLU A 328 3.54 -31.56 -3.55
N THR A 329 4.10 -30.96 -4.62
CA THR A 329 3.60 -29.69 -5.18
C THR A 329 2.46 -29.90 -6.19
N THR A 330 2.10 -31.14 -6.52
CA THR A 330 1.01 -31.46 -7.45
C THR A 330 -0.31 -31.63 -6.70
N SER A 331 -1.47 -31.53 -7.37
CA SER A 331 -2.76 -31.72 -6.71
C SER A 331 -2.97 -33.17 -6.21
N ARG A 332 -3.79 -33.34 -5.16
CA ARG A 332 -4.03 -34.63 -4.48
C ARG A 332 -4.33 -35.82 -5.42
N PRO A 333 -5.15 -35.69 -6.47
CA PRO A 333 -5.41 -36.83 -7.37
C PRO A 333 -4.14 -37.38 -8.02
N PHE A 334 -3.21 -36.53 -8.44
CA PHE A 334 -1.95 -36.96 -9.05
C PHE A 334 -0.95 -37.49 -8.03
N GLN A 335 -1.00 -37.03 -6.78
CA GLN A 335 -0.18 -37.60 -5.69
C GLN A 335 -0.56 -39.06 -5.39
N ILE A 336 -1.86 -39.39 -5.45
CA ILE A 336 -2.31 -40.78 -5.26
C ILE A 336 -1.85 -41.64 -6.45
N LEU A 337 -2.02 -41.11 -7.65
CA LEU A 337 -1.66 -41.79 -8.89
C LEU A 337 -0.16 -42.05 -9.02
N HIS A 338 0.67 -41.13 -8.54
CA HIS A 338 2.13 -41.26 -8.48
C HIS A 338 2.57 -42.60 -7.85
N ARG A 339 1.87 -43.06 -6.81
CA ARG A 339 2.20 -44.33 -6.13
C ARG A 339 2.04 -45.56 -7.04
N PHE A 340 1.15 -45.50 -8.03
CA PHE A 340 0.85 -46.62 -8.92
C PHE A 340 1.44 -46.45 -10.32
N ASP A 341 2.02 -45.30 -10.61
CA ASP A 341 2.58 -44.99 -11.91
C ASP A 341 3.91 -45.73 -12.14
N PRO A 342 4.04 -46.57 -13.19
CA PRO A 342 5.30 -47.22 -13.55
C PRO A 342 6.45 -46.24 -13.84
N MET A 343 6.15 -45.07 -14.41
CA MET A 343 7.15 -44.08 -14.81
C MET A 343 7.83 -43.45 -13.59
N THR A 344 7.06 -43.17 -12.54
CA THR A 344 7.56 -42.75 -11.22
C THR A 344 8.74 -43.59 -10.74
N TYR A 345 8.62 -44.92 -10.79
CA TYR A 345 9.68 -45.83 -10.33
C TYR A 345 10.92 -45.77 -11.24
N GLY A 346 10.71 -45.64 -12.56
CA GLY A 346 11.81 -45.42 -13.50
C GLY A 346 12.55 -44.10 -13.26
N VAL A 347 11.81 -43.01 -13.00
CA VAL A 347 12.39 -41.68 -12.72
C VAL A 347 13.19 -41.72 -11.43
N ASN A 348 12.60 -42.24 -10.35
CA ASN A 348 13.25 -42.30 -9.04
C ASN A 348 14.50 -43.20 -9.04
N GLY A 349 14.43 -44.36 -9.69
CA GLY A 349 15.58 -45.25 -9.81
C GLY A 349 16.71 -44.65 -10.66
N LEU A 350 16.39 -44.06 -11.83
CA LEU A 350 17.39 -43.39 -12.65
C LEU A 350 18.01 -42.18 -11.94
N ARG A 351 17.23 -41.44 -11.14
CA ARG A 351 17.73 -40.32 -10.35
C ARG A 351 18.85 -40.75 -9.40
N GLN A 352 18.72 -41.89 -8.73
CA GLN A 352 19.76 -42.41 -7.83
C GLN A 352 21.00 -42.92 -8.57
N LEU A 353 20.81 -43.51 -9.75
CA LEU A 353 21.92 -44.03 -10.55
C LEU A 353 22.70 -42.91 -11.27
N ILE A 354 22.01 -41.83 -11.63
CA ILE A 354 22.60 -40.66 -12.31
C ILE A 354 23.25 -39.72 -11.30
N LEU A 355 22.53 -39.32 -10.25
CA LEU A 355 22.98 -38.30 -9.28
C LEU A 355 23.71 -38.89 -8.06
N GLY A 356 23.55 -40.19 -7.78
CA GLY A 356 24.06 -40.82 -6.56
C GLY A 356 22.98 -40.96 -5.48
N GLY A 357 23.40 -41.41 -4.28
CA GLY A 357 22.49 -41.61 -3.14
C GLY A 357 21.58 -42.83 -3.29
N ILE A 358 22.17 -44.01 -3.52
CA ILE A 358 21.41 -45.27 -3.55
C ILE A 358 20.76 -45.51 -2.18
N ASP A 359 19.44 -45.67 -2.18
CA ASP A 359 18.67 -46.02 -1.00
C ASP A 359 17.60 -47.09 -1.31
N ALA A 360 16.66 -47.29 -0.39
CA ALA A 360 15.58 -48.26 -0.54
C ALA A 360 14.69 -48.04 -1.78
N ARG A 361 14.60 -46.81 -2.31
CA ARG A 361 13.73 -46.49 -3.45
C ARG A 361 14.26 -47.07 -4.77
N LEU A 362 15.57 -47.23 -4.96
CA LEU A 362 16.10 -47.96 -6.12
C LEU A 362 15.66 -49.42 -6.09
N TRP A 363 15.79 -50.08 -4.93
CA TRP A 363 15.36 -51.47 -4.77
C TRP A 363 13.85 -51.63 -4.93
N GLN A 364 13.06 -50.70 -4.37
CA GLN A 364 11.62 -50.64 -4.60
C GLN A 364 11.30 -50.48 -6.09
N ALA A 365 11.99 -49.59 -6.81
CA ALA A 365 11.78 -49.40 -8.23
C ALA A 365 12.09 -50.66 -9.05
N ILE A 366 13.20 -51.35 -8.74
CA ILE A 366 13.55 -52.62 -9.39
C ILE A 366 12.47 -53.67 -9.15
N ILE A 367 12.04 -53.85 -7.89
CA ILE A 367 11.02 -54.85 -7.51
C ILE A 367 9.69 -54.53 -8.19
N VAL A 368 9.25 -53.27 -8.17
CA VAL A 368 7.98 -52.85 -8.77
C VAL A 368 8.01 -53.01 -10.29
N LEU A 369 9.09 -52.61 -10.97
CA LEU A 369 9.20 -52.80 -12.43
C LEU A 369 9.27 -54.27 -12.83
N ALA A 370 9.97 -55.10 -12.06
CA ALA A 370 9.98 -56.55 -12.26
C ALA A 370 8.59 -57.17 -12.04
N ALA A 371 7.88 -56.73 -10.99
CA ALA A 371 6.51 -57.15 -10.71
C ALA A 371 5.54 -56.72 -11.83
N ILE A 372 5.64 -55.48 -12.32
CA ILE A 372 4.87 -54.98 -13.45
C ILE A 372 5.12 -55.83 -14.69
N THR A 373 6.38 -56.18 -14.97
CA THR A 373 6.74 -57.05 -16.10
C THR A 373 6.08 -58.42 -15.95
N ALA A 374 6.20 -59.06 -14.79
CA ALA A 374 5.60 -60.37 -14.52
C ALA A 374 4.07 -60.35 -14.64
N VAL A 375 3.41 -59.36 -14.04
CA VAL A 375 1.95 -59.18 -14.09
C VAL A 375 1.49 -58.90 -15.51
N ALA A 376 2.20 -58.05 -16.26
CA ALA A 376 1.85 -57.73 -17.64
C ALA A 376 1.98 -58.93 -18.58
N LEU A 377 3.02 -59.76 -18.40
CA LEU A 377 3.16 -61.02 -19.14
C LEU A 377 2.05 -62.01 -18.76
N ALA A 378 1.67 -62.08 -17.47
CA ALA A 378 0.57 -62.92 -17.01
C ALA A 378 -0.78 -62.48 -17.63
N ILE A 379 -1.07 -61.18 -17.64
CA ILE A 379 -2.26 -60.61 -18.30
C ILE A 379 -2.25 -60.92 -19.80
N SER A 380 -1.09 -60.76 -20.46
CA SER A 380 -0.95 -61.11 -21.87
C SER A 380 -1.22 -62.61 -22.12
N CYS A 381 -0.80 -63.48 -21.21
CA CYS A 381 -1.08 -64.93 -21.29
C CYS A 381 -2.57 -65.23 -21.11
N LEU A 382 -3.23 -64.56 -20.17
CA LEU A 382 -4.67 -64.71 -19.94
C LEU A 382 -5.47 -64.23 -21.16
N SER A 383 -5.10 -63.09 -21.74
CA SER A 383 -5.70 -62.57 -22.98
C SER A 383 -5.48 -63.55 -24.15
N ALA A 384 -4.27 -64.10 -24.30
CA ALA A 384 -3.98 -65.10 -25.32
C ALA A 384 -4.75 -66.41 -25.12
N ARG A 385 -5.08 -66.80 -23.87
CA ARG A 385 -5.99 -67.93 -23.59
C ARG A 385 -7.43 -67.61 -23.95
N ARG A 386 -7.91 -66.41 -23.58
CA ARG A 386 -9.27 -65.94 -23.93
C ARG A 386 -9.47 -65.93 -25.45
N ASP A 387 -8.48 -65.46 -26.21
CA ASP A 387 -8.54 -65.38 -27.67
C ASP A 387 -8.53 -66.74 -28.40
N ARG A 388 -8.29 -67.85 -27.69
CA ARG A 388 -8.48 -69.21 -28.24
C ARG A 388 -9.93 -69.63 -28.33
N LEU A 389 -10.81 -69.04 -27.53
CA LEU A 389 -12.24 -69.34 -27.57
C LEU A 389 -12.85 -68.49 -28.69
N TRP A 390 -13.05 -69.09 -29.86
CA TRP A 390 -13.60 -68.41 -31.02
C TRP A 390 -15.09 -68.10 -30.77
N ASN A 391 -15.40 -66.83 -30.50
CA ASN A 391 -16.77 -66.37 -30.47
C ASN A 391 -17.37 -66.34 -31.87
N LEU A 392 -18.67 -66.65 -32.00
CA LEU A 392 -19.42 -66.71 -33.27
C LEU A 392 -19.26 -65.45 -34.14
N SER A 393 -19.06 -64.29 -33.50
CA SER A 393 -18.82 -62.99 -34.14
C SER A 393 -17.49 -62.86 -34.89
N ARG A 394 -16.51 -63.75 -34.67
CA ARG A 394 -15.27 -63.82 -35.46
C ARG A 394 -15.38 -64.78 -36.66
N LEU A 395 -16.33 -65.71 -36.65
CA LEU A 395 -16.58 -66.68 -37.73
C LEU A 395 -17.45 -66.11 -38.86
N ILE A 396 -18.28 -65.11 -38.57
CA ILE A 396 -19.06 -64.40 -39.58
C ILE A 396 -18.49 -62.97 -39.67
N PRO A 397 -17.61 -62.67 -40.64
CA PRO A 397 -17.23 -61.30 -40.89
C PRO A 397 -18.51 -60.56 -41.28
N ALA A 398 -18.88 -59.53 -40.52
CA ALA A 398 -19.94 -58.63 -40.92
C ALA A 398 -19.59 -58.08 -42.30
N ILE A 399 -20.36 -58.51 -43.31
CA ILE A 399 -20.28 -58.03 -44.68
C ILE A 399 -20.52 -56.52 -44.58
N LYS A 400 -19.46 -55.73 -44.71
CA LYS A 400 -19.58 -54.28 -44.86
C LYS A 400 -20.09 -54.04 -46.28
N MET A 401 -21.32 -53.51 -46.40
CA MET A 401 -21.78 -52.79 -47.60
C MET A 401 -20.94 -51.53 -47.79
#